data_AF-A0A4Y2ALR6-F1
#
_entry.id   AF-A0A4Y2ALR6-F1
#
_cell.length_a   1.000
_cell.length_b   1.000
_cell.length_c   1.000
_cell.angle_alpha   90.00
_cell.angle_beta   90.00
_cell.angle_gamma   90.00
#
_symmetry.space_group_name_H-M   'P 1'
#
loop_
_entity.id
_entity.type
_entity.pdbx_description
1 polymer ?
#
loop_
_entity_poly.entity_id
_entity_poly.type
_entity_poly.pdbx_seq_one_letter_code
_entity_poly.pdbx_strand_id
1 'polypeptide(L)'
;MESILVRVGFLRRDCNWEGSSFLYQDFQQPNPPLIIHPANFDLEDRVSIVCDPHPPAEAIYTDGSHLEGETGCAFCVIQNNVQFHQWTAKLSPHNTVFQAETLAIKEAINWANSKGISTSI
;
A
#
# COMPACT_ATOMS: atom_id res chain seq x y z
N MET A 1 1.16 4.79 30.77
CA MET A 1 1.90 3.91 29.85
C MET A 1 1.05 3.85 28.60
N GLU A 2 1.53 4.52 27.54
CA GLU A 2 0.81 4.81 26.29
C GLU A 2 0.75 3.54 25.41
N SER A 3 -0.40 3.25 24.81
CA SER A 3 -0.55 2.12 23.88
C SER A 3 -0.37 2.59 22.43
N ILE A 4 0.50 1.92 21.67
CA ILE A 4 0.63 2.11 20.22
C ILE A 4 -0.27 1.10 19.52
N LEU A 5 -1.26 1.60 18.78
CA LEU A 5 -2.10 0.81 17.89
C LEU A 5 -1.53 0.92 16.47
N VAL A 6 -1.02 -0.20 15.93
CA VAL A 6 -0.62 -0.30 14.53
C VAL A 6 -1.76 -0.98 13.76
N ARG A 7 -2.31 -0.28 12.77
CA ARG A 7 -3.29 -0.84 11.81
C ARG A 7 -2.61 -0.94 10.45
N VAL A 8 -2.64 -2.13 9.85
CA VAL A 8 -2.22 -2.41 8.46
C VAL A 8 -3.27 -3.31 7.83
N GLY A 9 -3.70 -2.98 6.61
CA GLY A 9 -4.53 -3.79 5.72
C GLY A 9 -4.55 -3.15 4.34
N PHE A 10 -4.72 -3.84 3.21
CA PHE A 10 -4.87 -5.27 2.93
C PHE A 10 -4.55 -5.47 1.43
N LEU A 11 -3.68 -6.40 1.04
CA LEU A 11 -3.48 -6.73 -0.38
C LEU A 11 -4.63 -7.64 -0.83
N ARG A 12 -5.57 -7.11 -1.62
CA ARG A 12 -6.79 -7.84 -2.07
C ARG A 12 -6.55 -8.85 -3.20
N ARG A 13 -5.30 -9.31 -3.38
CA ARG A 13 -4.89 -10.27 -4.40
C ARG A 13 -3.93 -11.27 -3.80
N ASP A 14 -4.07 -12.51 -4.23
CA ASP A 14 -3.13 -13.58 -3.87
C ASP A 14 -1.77 -13.23 -4.45
N CYS A 15 -0.73 -13.35 -3.63
CA CYS A 15 0.64 -13.06 -4.05
C CYS A 15 1.54 -14.27 -3.80
N ASN A 16 2.42 -14.53 -4.77
CA ASN A 16 3.48 -15.53 -4.64
C ASN A 16 4.78 -14.80 -4.31
N TRP A 17 5.35 -15.10 -3.14
CA TRP A 17 6.65 -14.59 -2.72
C TRP A 17 7.57 -15.77 -2.37
N GLU A 18 8.75 -15.83 -3.00
CA GLU A 18 9.78 -16.88 -2.78
C GLU A 18 9.24 -18.33 -2.84
N GLY A 19 8.32 -18.60 -3.77
CA GLY A 19 7.72 -19.93 -3.93
C GLY A 19 6.62 -20.27 -2.92
N SER A 20 6.28 -19.34 -2.03
CA SER A 20 5.13 -19.45 -1.12
C SER A 20 3.94 -18.66 -1.67
N SER A 21 2.77 -19.31 -1.71
CA SER A 21 1.50 -18.70 -2.11
C SER A 21 0.79 -18.17 -0.87
N PHE A 22 0.52 -16.86 -0.84
CA PHE A 22 -0.23 -16.20 0.23
C PHE A 22 -1.62 -15.86 -0.29
N LEU A 23 -2.66 -16.43 0.33
CA LEU A 23 -4.06 -16.14 0.03
C LEU A 23 -4.51 -14.92 0.85
N TYR A 24 -5.39 -14.10 0.28
CA TYR A 24 -6.01 -13.00 1.03
C TYR A 24 -6.65 -13.44 2.36
N GLN A 25 -7.18 -14.67 2.39
CA GLN A 25 -7.81 -15.26 3.56
C GLN A 25 -6.82 -15.52 4.71
N ASP A 26 -5.53 -15.70 4.42
CA ASP A 26 -4.49 -15.96 5.42
C ASP A 26 -4.26 -14.73 6.32
N PHE A 27 -4.64 -13.54 5.84
CA PHE A 27 -4.57 -12.28 6.58
C PHE A 27 -5.93 -11.83 7.14
N GLN A 28 -7.03 -12.53 6.83
CA GLN A 28 -8.36 -12.23 7.36
C GLN A 28 -8.47 -12.72 8.80
N GLN A 29 -8.23 -11.83 9.76
CA GLN A 29 -8.65 -12.09 11.14
C GLN A 29 -10.18 -11.94 11.28
N PRO A 30 -10.84 -12.81 12.07
CA PRO A 30 -12.22 -12.58 12.46
C PRO A 30 -12.31 -11.27 13.24
N ASN A 31 -13.30 -10.44 12.90
CA ASN A 31 -13.50 -9.13 13.52
C ASN A 31 -13.53 -9.28 15.06
N PRO A 32 -12.59 -8.67 15.81
CA PRO A 32 -12.70 -8.65 17.26
C PRO A 32 -14.00 -7.92 17.64
N PRO A 33 -14.69 -8.34 18.71
CA PRO A 33 -15.88 -7.63 19.17
C PRO A 33 -15.51 -6.17 19.44
N LEU A 34 -16.14 -5.29 18.67
CA LEU A 34 -15.92 -3.85 18.67
C LEU A 34 -16.18 -3.29 20.07
N ILE A 35 -15.16 -2.78 20.75
CA ILE A 35 -15.36 -1.93 21.94
C ILE A 35 -15.10 -0.49 21.49
N ILE A 36 -16.18 0.21 21.13
CA ILE A 36 -16.14 1.61 20.65
C ILE A 36 -16.51 2.56 21.78
N HIS A 37 -15.66 3.57 21.97
CA HIS A 37 -16.10 4.97 22.06
C HIS A 37 -15.04 5.98 21.50
N PRO A 38 -14.51 5.67 20.32
CA PRO A 38 -14.40 6.50 19.11
C PRO A 38 -15.71 6.94 18.43
N ALA A 39 -16.76 7.29 19.19
CA ALA A 39 -18.14 7.44 18.72
C ALA A 39 -18.43 8.48 17.61
N ASN A 40 -17.43 9.16 17.05
CA ASN A 40 -17.61 10.03 15.89
C ASN A 40 -16.69 9.71 14.70
N PHE A 41 -15.90 8.63 14.74
CA PHE A 41 -15.14 8.23 13.56
C PHE A 41 -16.03 7.33 12.70
N ASP A 42 -16.93 7.99 11.96
CA ASP A 42 -17.71 7.34 10.91
C ASP A 42 -16.78 7.03 9.73
N LEU A 43 -16.37 5.77 9.64
CA LEU A 43 -15.50 5.28 8.57
C LEU A 43 -16.28 5.10 7.26
N GLU A 44 -17.59 4.83 7.35
CA GLU A 44 -18.47 4.50 6.22
C GLU A 44 -18.61 5.71 5.29
N ASP A 45 -18.64 6.93 5.85
CA ASP A 45 -18.85 8.17 5.09
C ASP A 45 -17.60 8.70 4.36
N ARG A 46 -16.39 8.15 4.61
CA ARG A 46 -15.15 8.59 3.94
C ARG A 46 -14.41 7.49 3.19
N VAL A 47 -14.60 6.23 3.55
CA VAL A 47 -13.93 5.11 2.87
C VAL A 47 -14.97 4.35 2.07
N SER A 48 -15.25 4.89 0.89
CA SER A 48 -16.01 4.16 -0.11
C SER A 48 -15.10 3.10 -0.73
N ILE A 49 -15.40 1.82 -0.46
CA ILE A 49 -14.88 0.70 -1.27
C ILE A 49 -15.66 0.65 -2.58
N VAL A 50 -15.81 1.79 -3.25
CA VAL A 50 -16.20 1.79 -4.65
C VAL A 50 -14.99 1.20 -5.36
N CYS A 51 -15.09 -0.09 -5.69
CA CYS A 51 -14.37 -0.62 -6.83
C CYS A 51 -14.80 0.24 -8.01
N ASP A 52 -13.97 1.21 -8.37
CA ASP A 52 -14.23 2.03 -9.53
C ASP A 52 -14.45 1.06 -10.71
N PRO A 53 -15.66 0.99 -11.31
CA PRO A 53 -15.95 -0.01 -12.33
C PRO A 53 -15.06 0.15 -13.56
N HIS A 54 -14.41 1.32 -13.67
CA HIS A 54 -13.48 1.69 -14.71
C HIS A 54 -12.14 2.04 -14.05
N PRO A 55 -11.28 1.05 -13.72
CA PRO A 55 -9.94 1.35 -13.26
C PRO A 55 -9.24 2.27 -14.28
N PRO A 56 -8.39 3.21 -13.83
CA PRO A 56 -7.66 4.07 -14.73
C PRO A 56 -6.94 3.24 -15.78
N ALA A 57 -6.90 3.72 -17.03
CA ALA A 57 -6.15 3.06 -18.09
C ALA A 57 -4.68 2.84 -17.68
N GLU A 58 -4.14 3.74 -16.86
CA GLU A 58 -2.83 3.65 -16.22
C GLU A 58 -2.89 4.22 -14.80
N ALA A 59 -2.33 3.50 -13.83
CA ALA A 59 -2.23 3.93 -12.43
C ALA A 59 -0.86 3.55 -11.85
N ILE A 60 -0.32 4.45 -11.01
CA ILE A 60 0.91 4.20 -10.25
C ILE A 60 0.52 3.96 -8.79
N TYR A 61 1.01 2.86 -8.20
CA TYR A 61 0.81 2.51 -6.80
C TYR A 61 2.14 2.57 -6.07
N THR A 62 2.13 3.08 -4.85
CA THR A 62 3.28 3.16 -3.95
C THR A 62 2.99 2.38 -2.68
N ASP A 63 4.04 1.82 -2.08
CA ASP A 63 3.95 1.18 -0.77
C ASP A 63 5.30 1.26 -0.04
N GLY A 64 5.24 1.63 1.24
CA GLY A 64 6.33 1.54 2.20
C GLY A 64 6.07 0.39 3.17
N SER A 65 7.07 -0.44 3.39
CA SER A 65 6.99 -1.60 4.27
C SER A 65 8.04 -1.55 5.38
N HIS A 66 7.70 -2.15 6.51
CA HIS A 66 8.65 -2.40 7.59
C HIS A 66 8.34 -3.75 8.23
N LEU A 67 9.33 -4.64 8.27
CA LEU A 67 9.21 -5.97 8.84
C LEU A 67 10.52 -6.36 9.51
N GLU A 68 10.44 -6.81 10.77
CA GLU A 68 11.58 -7.37 11.53
C GLU A 68 12.84 -6.49 11.53
N GLY A 69 12.67 -5.17 11.60
CA GLY A 69 13.80 -4.23 11.60
C GLY A 69 14.36 -3.95 10.20
N GLU A 70 13.70 -4.42 9.15
CA GLU A 70 14.02 -4.05 7.77
C GLU A 70 12.95 -3.10 7.24
N THR A 71 13.38 -2.07 6.49
CA THR A 71 12.49 -1.11 5.85
C THR A 71 12.66 -1.18 4.35
N GLY A 72 11.55 -1.26 3.63
CA GLY A 72 11.53 -1.33 2.18
C GLY A 72 10.50 -0.37 1.61
N CYS A 73 10.63 -0.08 0.32
CA CYS A 73 9.61 0.63 -0.42
C CYS A 73 9.54 0.12 -1.85
N ALA A 74 8.38 0.31 -2.47
CA ALA A 74 8.13 -0.10 -3.83
C ALA A 74 7.17 0.86 -4.51
N PHE A 75 7.27 0.96 -5.83
CA PHE A 75 6.16 1.42 -6.64
C PHE A 75 5.96 0.50 -7.84
N CYS A 76 4.73 0.42 -8.34
CA CYS A 76 4.42 -0.29 -9.57
C CYS A 76 3.48 0.52 -10.45
N VAL A 77 3.53 0.25 -11.74
CA VAL A 77 2.64 0.86 -12.72
C VAL A 77 1.79 -0.24 -13.34
N ILE A 78 0.48 -0.06 -13.23
CA ILE A 78 -0.52 -0.96 -13.76
C ILE A 78 -1.22 -0.25 -14.91
N GLN A 79 -1.22 -0.88 -16.08
CA GLN A 79 -1.96 -0.42 -17.26
C GLN A 79 -2.91 -1.54 -17.68
N ASN A 80 -4.20 -1.23 -17.83
CA ASN A 80 -5.23 -2.22 -18.17
C ASN A 80 -5.19 -3.49 -17.29
N ASN A 81 -5.07 -3.32 -15.96
CA ASN A 81 -4.91 -4.39 -14.97
C ASN A 81 -3.64 -5.25 -15.11
N VAL A 82 -2.68 -4.89 -15.97
CA VAL A 82 -1.40 -5.59 -16.12
C VAL A 82 -0.29 -4.70 -15.56
N GLN A 83 0.51 -5.27 -14.65
CA GLN A 83 1.72 -4.62 -14.16
C GLN A 83 2.77 -4.63 -15.28
N PHE A 84 3.25 -3.45 -15.70
CA PHE A 84 4.26 -3.35 -16.76
C PHE A 84 5.56 -2.67 -16.28
N HIS A 85 5.55 -2.04 -15.11
CA HIS A 85 6.75 -1.51 -14.48
C HIS A 85 6.70 -1.71 -12.96
N GLN A 86 7.86 -1.94 -12.37
CA GLN A 86 8.05 -2.03 -10.93
C GLN A 86 9.45 -1.53 -10.56
N TRP A 87 9.51 -0.91 -9.40
CA TRP A 87 10.74 -0.52 -8.74
C TRP A 87 10.64 -0.85 -7.25
N THR A 88 11.75 -1.28 -6.65
CA THR A 88 11.84 -1.58 -5.22
C THR A 88 13.18 -1.09 -4.68
N ALA A 89 13.20 -0.69 -3.42
CA ALA A 89 14.43 -0.38 -2.70
C ALA A 89 14.35 -0.78 -1.23
N LYS A 90 15.48 -1.28 -0.72
CA LYS A 90 15.69 -1.52 0.70
C LYS A 90 16.35 -0.29 1.32
N LEU A 91 15.78 0.18 2.42
CA LEU A 91 16.27 1.31 3.20
C LEU A 91 17.04 0.82 4.43
N SER A 92 17.63 1.75 5.17
CA SER A 92 18.24 1.42 6.46
C SER A 92 17.17 0.91 7.44
N PRO A 93 17.50 -0.05 8.32
CA PRO A 93 16.67 -0.46 9.46
C PRO A 93 16.09 0.69 10.29
N HIS A 94 16.80 1.82 10.34
CA HIS A 94 16.41 2.99 11.10
C HIS A 94 15.36 3.85 10.39
N ASN A 95 15.05 3.58 9.12
CA ASN A 95 14.04 4.32 8.38
C ASN A 95 12.64 3.85 8.75
N THR A 96 11.69 4.78 8.80
CA THR A 96 10.27 4.49 9.08
C THR A 96 9.51 4.12 7.82
N VAL A 97 8.36 3.46 7.97
CA VAL A 97 7.40 3.20 6.87
C VAL A 97 7.05 4.49 6.12
N PHE A 98 6.85 5.61 6.82
CA PHE A 98 6.55 6.89 6.19
C PHE A 98 7.69 7.42 5.31
N GLN A 99 8.94 7.22 5.72
CA GLN A 99 10.10 7.59 4.90
C GLN A 99 10.23 6.69 3.68
N ALA A 100 9.95 5.40 3.83
CA ALA A 100 9.86 4.45 2.73
C ALA A 100 8.75 4.85 1.72
N GLU A 101 7.53 5.11 2.19
CA GLU A 101 6.41 5.56 1.36
C GLU A 101 6.77 6.85 0.60
N THR A 102 7.35 7.84 1.30
CA THR A 102 7.79 9.10 0.70
C THR A 102 8.81 8.88 -0.42
N LEU A 103 9.73 7.92 -0.23
CA LEU A 103 10.71 7.57 -1.26
C LEU A 103 10.05 6.88 -2.45
N ALA A 104 9.12 5.95 -2.23
CA ALA A 104 8.35 5.32 -3.31
C ALA A 104 7.59 6.37 -4.15
N ILE A 105 6.93 7.34 -3.51
CA ILE A 105 6.26 8.45 -4.18
C ILE A 105 7.24 9.28 -5.01
N LYS A 106 8.40 9.64 -4.42
CA LYS A 106 9.43 10.41 -5.12
C LYS A 106 9.91 9.68 -6.38
N GLU A 107 10.18 8.39 -6.30
CA GLU A 107 10.65 7.62 -7.45
C GLU A 107 9.56 7.36 -8.49
N ALA A 108 8.31 7.19 -8.06
CA ALA A 108 7.15 7.16 -8.96
C ALA A 108 7.03 8.46 -9.78
N ILE A 109 7.20 9.63 -9.15
CA ILE A 109 7.20 10.93 -9.84
C ILE A 109 8.36 11.06 -10.81
N ASN A 110 9.58 10.69 -10.39
CA ASN A 110 10.76 10.71 -11.24
C ASN A 110 10.56 9.84 -12.48
N TRP A 111 10.01 8.65 -12.29
CA TRP A 111 9.67 7.74 -13.37
C TRP A 111 8.62 8.35 -14.31
N ALA A 112 7.53 8.89 -13.78
CA ALA A 112 6.47 9.48 -14.60
C ALA A 112 6.97 10.67 -15.42
N ASN A 113 7.80 11.54 -14.81
CA ASN A 113 8.46 12.65 -15.50
C ASN A 113 9.38 12.14 -16.63
N SER A 114 10.11 11.04 -16.42
CA SER A 114 10.97 10.44 -17.45
C SER A 114 10.18 9.87 -18.64
N LYS A 115 8.89 9.56 -18.43
CA LYS A 115 7.98 9.06 -19.47
C LYS A 115 7.14 10.16 -20.13
N GLY A 116 7.25 11.41 -19.65
CA GLY A 116 6.40 12.51 -20.11
C GLY A 116 4.95 12.41 -19.64
N ILE A 117 4.69 11.64 -18.58
CA ILE A 117 3.37 11.53 -17.95
C ILE A 117 3.20 12.71 -17.00
N SER A 118 2.16 13.53 -17.22
CA SER A 118 1.80 14.61 -16.30
C SER A 118 1.26 14.02 -15.00
N THR A 119 1.98 14.18 -13.90
CA THR A 119 1.54 13.76 -12.57
C THR A 119 0.77 14.90 -11.90
N SER A 120 -0.46 14.63 -11.47
CA SER A 120 -1.21 15.49 -10.55
C SER A 120 -1.40 14.68 -9.28
N ILE A 121 -0.85 15.15 -8.16
CA ILE A 121 -0.90 14.50 -6.84
C ILE A 121 -1.89 15.26 -5.97
#